data_AF-A0A0C4EJS6-F1
#
_entry.id   AF-A0A0C4EJS6-F1
#
_cell.length_a   1.000
_cell.length_b   1.000
_cell.length_c   1.000
_cell.angle_alpha   90.00
_cell.angle_beta   90.00
_cell.angle_gamma   90.00
#
_symmetry.space_group_name_H-M   'P 1'
#
loop_
_entity.id
_entity.type
_entity.pdbx_description
1 polymer ?
#
loop_
_entity_poly.entity_id
_entity_poly.type
_entity_poly.pdbx_seq_one_letter_code
_entity_poly.pdbx_strand_id
1 'polypeptide(L)'
;MSLLRCWNCSGRTAPSGLSIQARLSNIGQSIGSRSHLIGKALDGGPLHFDRQFSQTRRIESTINQTIRGCRKTVRREIKAPALEGCPQKKGVCSKLYTVKPRKPNSAVRKVAKVKLANGKTVVAYIQGEGHNLQEHSVVLIRGGRTQDLIGLKYKIIRGALDFAGVVGRRTSRSKYGVKKPKDQAAP
;
A
#
# COMPACT_ATOMS: atom_id res chain seq x y z
N MET A 1 -38.67 -18.93 22.64
CA MET A 1 -37.65 -18.10 23.31
C MET A 1 -36.78 -17.47 22.22
N SER A 2 -37.20 -16.32 21.66
CA SER A 2 -36.74 -14.96 22.04
C SER A 2 -35.21 -14.83 21.89
N LEU A 3 -34.63 -14.09 20.95
CA LEU A 3 -34.95 -12.73 20.50
C LEU A 3 -34.52 -12.47 19.04
N LEU A 4 -35.41 -11.80 18.31
CA LEU A 4 -35.11 -10.94 17.17
C LEU A 4 -34.11 -9.83 17.56
N ARG A 5 -33.25 -9.42 16.64
CA ARG A 5 -33.31 -8.06 16.04
C ARG A 5 -32.35 -7.90 14.85
N CYS A 6 -32.98 -7.71 13.69
CA CYS A 6 -32.46 -6.89 12.60
C CYS A 6 -32.06 -5.50 13.11
N TRP A 7 -31.02 -4.90 12.53
CA TRP A 7 -31.05 -3.47 12.26
C TRP A 7 -30.34 -3.12 10.94
N ASN A 8 -31.20 -2.79 9.99
CA ASN A 8 -30.95 -2.02 8.78
C ASN A 8 -30.61 -0.58 9.20
N CYS A 9 -29.63 0.07 8.57
CA CYS A 9 -29.52 1.53 8.68
C CYS A 9 -29.04 2.14 7.37
N SER A 10 -30.05 2.67 6.67
CA SER A 10 -30.02 3.58 5.54
C SER A 10 -29.30 4.89 5.87
N GLY A 11 -28.88 5.57 4.79
CA GLY A 11 -28.01 6.74 4.84
C GLY A 11 -28.54 7.99 5.55
N ARG A 12 -27.61 8.93 5.72
CA ARG A 12 -27.80 10.36 6.03
C ARG A 12 -26.43 11.03 5.82
N THR A 13 -26.21 11.70 4.69
CA THR A 13 -26.28 13.18 4.51
C THR A 13 -25.50 13.96 5.56
N ALA A 14 -24.45 14.65 5.10
CA ALA A 14 -23.66 15.62 5.85
C ALA A 14 -24.48 16.89 6.15
N PRO A 15 -24.28 17.54 7.30
CA PRO A 15 -24.73 18.92 7.50
C PRO A 15 -23.56 19.90 7.36
N SER A 16 -23.82 20.90 6.53
CA SER A 16 -23.13 22.18 6.43
C SER A 16 -23.29 23.02 7.70
N GLY A 17 -22.19 23.70 8.06
CA GLY A 17 -22.05 24.92 8.88
C GLY A 17 -23.14 25.32 9.87
N LEU A 18 -22.75 25.43 11.15
CA LEU A 18 -23.32 26.40 12.08
C LEU A 18 -22.23 26.94 13.02
N SER A 19 -22.47 28.18 13.41
CA SER A 19 -21.62 29.23 13.97
C SER A 19 -21.32 29.15 15.47
N ILE A 20 -20.17 29.73 15.85
CA ILE A 20 -19.91 30.73 16.91
C ILE A 20 -20.47 30.47 18.34
N GLN A 21 -19.52 30.44 19.28
CA GLN A 21 -19.56 30.77 20.73
C GLN A 21 -20.47 29.97 21.68
N ALA A 22 -19.82 29.26 22.62
CA ALA A 22 -20.17 29.32 24.04
C ALA A 22 -19.10 28.70 24.97
N ARG A 23 -18.71 29.49 25.98
CA ARG A 23 -18.43 29.16 27.40
C ARG A 23 -17.23 28.23 27.72
N LEU A 24 -16.11 28.73 28.22
CA LEU A 24 -15.79 29.23 29.59
C LEU A 24 -15.93 28.22 30.74
N SER A 25 -14.82 28.12 31.49
CA SER A 25 -14.66 27.69 32.90
C SER A 25 -14.82 26.17 33.15
N ASN A 26 -14.03 25.49 33.97
CA ASN A 26 -13.24 25.91 35.11
C ASN A 26 -12.37 24.72 35.63
N ILE A 27 -11.31 25.03 36.41
CA ILE A 27 -10.69 24.20 37.49
C ILE A 27 -9.87 22.97 37.00
N GLY A 28 -8.63 22.69 37.41
CA GLY A 28 -7.79 23.09 38.54
C GLY A 28 -7.11 21.84 39.14
N GLN A 29 -5.87 22.00 39.65
CA GLN A 29 -5.09 21.09 40.54
C GLN A 29 -4.43 19.86 39.86
N SER A 30 -3.10 19.73 39.74
CA SER A 30 -1.99 19.65 40.71
C SER A 30 -1.81 18.26 41.38
N ILE A 31 -0.53 17.85 41.45
CA ILE A 31 0.11 16.89 42.38
C ILE A 31 0.49 15.51 41.78
N GLY A 32 1.81 15.27 41.76
CA GLY A 32 2.46 14.06 42.25
C GLY A 32 2.64 12.89 41.27
N SER A 33 3.81 12.74 40.64
CA SER A 33 4.99 12.00 41.15
C SER A 33 4.76 10.51 41.48
N ARG A 34 5.37 9.64 40.67
CA ARG A 34 5.88 8.33 41.09
C ARG A 34 7.32 8.17 40.59
N SER A 35 8.24 8.48 41.51
CA SER A 35 9.44 7.73 41.91
C SER A 35 9.61 6.34 41.28
N HIS A 36 10.78 5.75 41.06
CA HIS A 36 12.19 5.95 41.42
C HIS A 36 12.93 4.85 40.59
N LEU A 37 14.23 4.93 40.27
CA LEU A 37 15.30 4.56 41.20
C LEU A 37 16.69 4.75 40.57
N ILE A 38 17.57 5.31 41.41
CA ILE A 38 18.99 5.01 41.63
C ILE A 38 20.00 5.48 40.56
N GLY A 39 20.89 6.38 41.01
CA GLY A 39 22.20 6.58 40.40
C GLY A 39 22.84 7.92 40.76
N LYS A 40 23.40 8.03 41.97
CA LYS A 40 24.32 9.12 42.33
C LYS A 40 25.62 8.96 41.53
N ALA A 41 26.06 10.02 40.87
CA ALA A 41 27.47 10.24 40.57
C ALA A 41 27.73 11.74 40.71
N LEU A 42 28.22 12.10 41.90
CA LEU A 42 29.11 13.24 42.07
C LEU A 42 30.38 12.88 41.30
N ASP A 43 30.78 13.74 40.37
CA ASP A 43 32.17 14.16 40.12
C ASP A 43 32.28 14.71 38.70
N GLY A 44 32.86 15.91 38.63
CA GLY A 44 32.96 16.72 37.44
C GLY A 44 33.69 16.01 36.29
N GLY A 45 33.00 15.91 35.17
CA GLY A 45 33.56 15.66 33.84
C GLY A 45 32.74 16.47 32.85
N PRO A 46 33.34 17.08 31.81
CA PRO A 46 32.71 18.19 31.11
C PRO A 46 31.46 17.71 30.39
N LEU A 47 30.32 18.29 30.77
CA LEU A 47 29.15 18.29 29.92
C LEU A 47 29.57 18.89 28.57
N HIS A 48 29.25 18.13 27.53
CA HIS A 48 29.28 18.46 26.12
C HIS A 48 29.42 19.97 25.84
N PHE A 49 30.45 20.33 25.08
CA PHE A 49 30.76 21.69 24.64
C PHE A 49 29.60 22.29 23.84
N ASP A 50 28.60 22.84 24.53
CA ASP A 50 27.60 23.72 23.93
C ASP A 50 28.31 25.03 23.60
N ARG A 51 28.63 25.23 22.31
CA ARG A 51 29.06 26.55 21.83
C ARG A 51 27.86 27.51 21.94
N GLN A 52 27.81 28.23 23.06
CA GLN A 52 26.95 29.39 23.31
C GLN A 52 27.41 30.59 22.48
N PHE A 53 27.30 30.56 21.15
CA PHE A 53 27.33 31.80 20.36
C PHE A 53 26.59 31.66 19.04
N SER A 54 25.28 31.52 19.11
CA SER A 54 24.40 32.03 18.05
C SER A 54 23.06 32.41 18.65
N GLN A 55 22.77 33.72 18.64
CA GLN A 55 21.50 34.30 19.10
C GLN A 55 20.40 34.23 18.02
N THR A 56 20.67 33.63 16.85
CA THR A 56 19.67 33.53 15.78
C THR A 56 18.88 32.22 15.90
N ARG A 57 17.54 32.32 15.79
CA ARG A 57 16.67 31.14 15.72
C ARG A 57 17.15 30.26 14.56
N ARG A 58 17.15 28.92 14.73
CA ARG A 58 17.44 27.97 13.63
C ARG A 58 16.36 28.10 12.56
N ILE A 59 16.52 29.06 11.64
CA ILE A 59 15.71 29.17 10.44
C ILE A 59 16.28 28.14 9.46
N GLU A 60 15.43 27.24 8.96
CA GLU A 60 15.83 26.08 8.13
C GLU A 60 16.62 26.45 6.85
N SER A 61 16.65 27.73 6.46
CA SER A 61 17.52 28.30 5.44
C SER A 61 17.44 29.83 5.48
N THR A 62 18.53 30.53 5.17
CA THR A 62 18.49 31.98 5.01
C THR A 62 17.71 32.37 3.73
N ILE A 63 17.16 33.58 3.69
CA ILE A 63 16.42 34.09 2.51
C ILE A 63 17.33 34.05 1.27
N ASN A 64 18.61 34.47 1.42
CA ASN A 64 19.59 34.42 0.34
C ASN A 64 19.87 32.99 -0.13
N GLN A 65 19.85 31.98 0.75
CA GLN A 65 19.96 30.56 0.35
C GLN A 65 18.72 30.09 -0.42
N THR A 66 17.53 30.56 -0.04
CA THR A 66 16.28 30.26 -0.74
C THR A 66 16.24 30.91 -2.13
N ILE A 67 16.66 32.18 -2.23
CA ILE A 67 16.81 32.91 -3.50
C ILE A 67 17.83 32.19 -4.42
N ARG A 68 18.90 31.61 -3.85
CA ARG A 68 19.87 30.77 -4.57
C ARG A 68 19.37 29.36 -4.90
N GLY A 69 18.13 29.01 -4.57
CA GLY A 69 17.52 27.73 -4.94
C GLY A 69 17.92 26.54 -4.07
N CYS A 70 18.15 26.74 -2.76
CA CYS A 70 18.50 25.64 -1.86
C CYS A 70 17.41 24.56 -1.72
N ARG A 71 16.14 24.90 -1.94
CA ARG A 71 14.99 23.99 -1.81
C ARG A 71 14.76 23.22 -3.11
N LYS A 72 15.05 21.91 -3.10
CA LYS A 72 14.80 21.01 -4.24
C LYS A 72 13.66 20.05 -3.91
N THR A 73 12.72 19.89 -4.83
CA THR A 73 11.65 18.90 -4.70
C THR A 73 12.22 17.49 -4.93
N VAL A 74 12.08 16.59 -3.96
CA VAL A 74 12.46 15.18 -4.13
C VAL A 74 11.41 14.49 -4.99
N ARG A 75 11.78 14.08 -6.21
CA ARG A 75 10.89 13.32 -7.09
C ARG A 75 10.92 11.85 -6.69
N ARG A 76 9.74 11.23 -6.54
CA ARG A 76 9.61 9.79 -6.29
C ARG A 76 9.45 9.04 -7.60
N GLU A 77 10.11 7.90 -7.72
CA GLU A 77 9.95 7.04 -8.89
C GLU A 77 8.60 6.32 -8.89
N ILE A 78 8.02 6.22 -10.09
CA ILE A 78 6.76 5.50 -10.30
C ILE A 78 7.05 3.99 -10.25
N LYS A 79 6.36 3.28 -9.36
CA LYS A 79 6.56 1.83 -9.15
C LYS A 79 6.22 0.98 -10.38
N ALA A 80 5.30 1.46 -11.23
CA ALA A 80 4.77 0.74 -12.40
C ALA A 80 4.79 1.62 -13.67
N PRO A 81 5.97 1.90 -14.25
CA PRO A 81 6.13 2.89 -15.32
C PRO A 81 5.48 2.48 -16.65
N ALA A 82 5.29 1.19 -16.93
CA ALA A 82 4.69 0.72 -18.19
C ALA A 82 3.18 0.96 -18.27
N LEU A 83 2.54 1.30 -17.15
CA LEU A 83 1.12 1.65 -17.14
C LEU A 83 0.86 3.11 -17.48
N GLU A 84 1.90 3.98 -17.55
CA GLU A 84 1.76 5.40 -17.96
C GLU A 84 0.62 6.13 -17.21
N GLY A 85 0.50 5.90 -15.90
CA GLY A 85 -0.55 6.52 -15.07
C GLY A 85 -1.91 5.82 -15.10
N CYS A 86 -2.16 4.89 -16.02
CA CYS A 86 -3.39 4.09 -16.02
C CYS A 86 -3.40 3.08 -14.84
N PRO A 87 -4.57 2.81 -14.22
CA PRO A 87 -4.64 1.82 -13.15
C PRO A 87 -4.40 0.40 -13.66
N GLN A 88 -4.87 0.11 -14.87
CA GLN A 88 -4.86 -1.21 -15.51
C GLN A 88 -4.63 -1.03 -17.02
N LYS A 89 -3.96 -1.98 -17.67
CA LYS A 89 -3.81 -1.98 -19.13
C LYS A 89 -4.01 -3.38 -19.71
N LYS A 90 -4.65 -3.42 -20.88
CA LYS A 90 -4.83 -4.63 -21.68
C LYS A 90 -3.51 -5.02 -22.33
N GLY A 91 -3.27 -6.32 -22.46
CA GLY A 91 -2.13 -6.85 -23.19
C GLY A 91 -2.36 -8.27 -23.67
N VAL A 92 -1.45 -8.76 -24.51
CA VAL A 92 -1.47 -10.11 -25.09
C VAL A 92 -0.26 -10.88 -24.57
N CYS A 93 -0.49 -12.10 -24.08
CA CYS A 93 0.58 -12.98 -23.63
C CYS A 93 1.44 -13.41 -24.83
N SER A 94 2.74 -13.13 -24.77
CA SER A 94 3.71 -13.58 -25.78
C SER A 94 4.28 -14.95 -25.44
N LYS A 95 4.62 -15.19 -24.17
CA LYS A 95 5.09 -16.50 -23.71
C LYS A 95 4.77 -16.72 -22.24
N LEU A 96 4.52 -17.98 -21.88
CA LEU A 96 4.32 -18.41 -20.50
C LEU A 96 5.47 -19.29 -20.07
N TYR A 97 6.04 -18.99 -18.91
CA TYR A 97 7.18 -19.75 -18.39
C TYR A 97 7.23 -19.65 -16.87
N THR A 98 8.07 -20.50 -16.29
CA THR A 98 8.27 -20.54 -14.84
C THR A 98 9.62 -19.95 -14.47
N VAL A 99 9.67 -19.31 -13.31
CA VAL A 99 10.88 -18.65 -12.80
C VAL A 99 11.13 -19.08 -11.36
N LYS A 100 12.39 -19.37 -11.01
CA LYS A 100 12.80 -19.62 -9.63
C LYS A 100 12.95 -18.29 -8.88
N PRO A 101 12.46 -18.17 -7.63
CA PRO A 101 12.56 -16.95 -6.83
C PRO A 101 14.00 -16.66 -6.39
N ARG A 102 14.22 -15.46 -5.85
CA ARG A 102 15.46 -15.12 -5.13
C ARG A 102 15.56 -15.95 -3.84
N LYS A 103 16.77 -16.39 -3.49
CA LYS A 103 17.11 -16.90 -2.14
C LYS A 103 16.60 -15.89 -1.09
N PRO A 104 15.96 -16.26 0.02
CA PRO A 104 15.90 -17.57 0.72
C PRO A 104 14.80 -18.54 0.25
N ASN A 105 13.90 -18.09 -0.62
CA ASN A 105 12.71 -18.86 -0.96
C ASN A 105 13.02 -19.91 -2.03
N SER A 106 12.29 -21.02 -2.02
CA SER A 106 12.32 -22.06 -3.05
C SER A 106 10.89 -22.35 -3.50
N ALA A 107 10.60 -22.13 -4.79
CA ALA A 107 9.30 -22.42 -5.38
C ALA A 107 9.40 -22.32 -6.92
N VAL A 108 8.38 -22.81 -7.61
CA VAL A 108 8.19 -22.55 -9.04
C VAL A 108 7.15 -21.45 -9.19
N ARG A 109 7.55 -20.26 -9.66
CA ARG A 109 6.65 -19.14 -9.87
C ARG A 109 6.20 -19.09 -11.32
N LYS A 110 4.88 -19.06 -11.55
CA LYS A 110 4.31 -18.97 -12.91
C LYS A 110 4.23 -17.52 -13.35
N VAL A 111 4.76 -17.23 -14.54
CA VAL A 111 4.97 -15.88 -15.05
C VAL A 111 4.61 -15.84 -16.53
N ALA A 112 4.12 -14.69 -17.01
CA ALA A 112 3.90 -14.45 -18.43
C ALA A 112 4.67 -13.22 -18.91
N LYS A 113 5.25 -13.30 -20.10
CA LYS A 113 5.70 -12.12 -20.85
C LYS A 113 4.50 -11.60 -21.64
N VAL A 114 4.14 -10.35 -21.46
CA VAL A 114 2.94 -9.73 -22.01
C VAL A 114 3.31 -8.48 -22.79
N LYS A 115 2.81 -8.37 -24.01
CA LYS A 115 2.90 -7.16 -24.84
C LYS A 115 1.68 -6.29 -24.53
N LEU A 116 1.89 -5.13 -23.93
CA LEU A 116 0.82 -4.18 -23.60
C LEU A 116 0.33 -3.47 -24.86
N ALA A 117 -0.88 -2.89 -24.79
CA ALA A 117 -1.44 -2.07 -25.87
C ALA A 117 -0.52 -0.91 -26.29
N ASN A 118 0.27 -0.30 -25.37
CA ASN A 118 1.22 0.76 -25.70
C ASN A 118 2.55 0.23 -26.29
N GLY A 119 2.61 -1.02 -26.75
CA GLY A 119 3.78 -1.62 -27.38
C GLY A 119 4.88 -2.10 -26.42
N LYS A 120 4.87 -1.64 -25.16
CA LYS A 120 5.83 -2.07 -24.13
C LYS A 120 5.64 -3.55 -23.78
N THR A 121 6.74 -4.27 -23.71
CA THR A 121 6.74 -5.67 -23.27
C THR A 121 7.10 -5.76 -21.79
N VAL A 122 6.24 -6.37 -21.00
CA VAL A 122 6.40 -6.50 -19.55
C VAL A 122 6.32 -7.95 -19.10
N VAL A 123 6.93 -8.24 -17.97
CA VAL A 123 6.82 -9.55 -17.32
C VAL A 123 5.84 -9.42 -16.15
N ALA A 124 4.80 -10.25 -16.14
CA ALA A 124 3.69 -10.18 -15.20
C ALA A 124 3.50 -11.50 -14.44
N TYR A 125 3.23 -11.40 -13.14
CA TYR A 125 3.01 -12.55 -12.26
C TYR A 125 1.58 -13.08 -12.41
N ILE A 126 1.46 -14.40 -12.52
CA ILE A 126 0.18 -15.12 -12.56
C ILE A 126 -0.23 -15.44 -11.12
N GLN A 127 -1.37 -14.91 -10.66
CA GLN A 127 -1.81 -15.05 -9.27
C GLN A 127 -2.65 -16.30 -9.02
N GLY A 128 -2.39 -16.98 -7.91
CA GLY A 128 -3.19 -18.10 -7.42
C GLY A 128 -2.69 -19.45 -7.91
N GLU A 129 -3.54 -20.45 -7.74
CA GLU A 129 -3.30 -21.83 -8.17
C GLU A 129 -3.93 -22.07 -9.54
N GLY A 130 -3.21 -22.80 -10.38
CA GLY A 130 -3.61 -23.08 -11.76
C GLY A 130 -3.70 -21.83 -12.64
N HIS A 131 -3.59 -22.01 -13.95
CA HIS A 131 -3.92 -20.97 -14.93
C HIS A 131 -4.39 -21.60 -16.23
N ASN A 132 -5.26 -20.88 -16.93
CA ASN A 132 -5.80 -21.25 -18.24
C ASN A 132 -5.13 -20.47 -19.39
N LEU A 133 -4.10 -19.67 -19.08
CA LEU A 133 -3.49 -18.79 -20.06
C LEU A 133 -2.62 -19.60 -21.01
N GLN A 134 -2.72 -19.26 -22.29
CA GLN A 134 -1.91 -19.79 -23.38
C GLN A 134 -1.18 -18.64 -24.06
N GLU A 135 -0.36 -18.96 -25.05
CA GLU A 135 0.18 -17.95 -25.94
C GLU A 135 -0.97 -17.23 -26.65
N HIS A 136 -0.81 -15.93 -26.89
CA HIS A 136 -1.83 -15.06 -27.48
C HIS A 136 -3.11 -14.81 -26.67
N SER A 137 -3.25 -15.39 -25.47
CA SER A 137 -4.36 -15.02 -24.59
C SER A 137 -4.31 -13.55 -24.21
N VAL A 138 -5.48 -12.92 -24.21
CA VAL A 138 -5.66 -11.51 -23.89
C VAL A 138 -5.89 -11.37 -22.38
N VAL A 139 -5.09 -10.52 -21.75
CA VAL A 139 -5.07 -10.37 -20.29
C VAL A 139 -5.11 -8.92 -19.86
N LEU A 140 -5.63 -8.71 -18.65
CA LEU A 140 -5.65 -7.40 -17.99
C LEU A 140 -4.57 -7.36 -16.89
N ILE A 141 -3.70 -6.37 -16.96
CA ILE A 141 -2.58 -6.20 -16.04
C ILE A 141 -2.83 -5.04 -15.10
N ARG A 142 -2.42 -5.22 -13.83
CA ARG A 142 -2.32 -4.16 -12.83
C ARG A 142 -0.90 -4.03 -12.28
N GLY A 143 -0.63 -2.87 -11.69
CA GLY A 143 0.58 -2.65 -10.92
C GLY A 143 0.63 -3.54 -9.68
N GLY A 144 1.83 -4.03 -9.34
CA GLY A 144 2.08 -4.80 -8.13
C GLY A 144 3.39 -5.56 -8.21
N ARG A 145 4.35 -5.20 -7.35
CA ARG A 145 5.61 -5.94 -7.26
C ARG A 145 5.39 -7.32 -6.65
N THR A 146 6.04 -8.33 -7.22
CA THR A 146 6.20 -9.64 -6.60
C THR A 146 7.56 -9.67 -5.93
N GLN A 147 7.57 -9.66 -4.61
CA GLN A 147 8.81 -9.44 -3.84
C GLN A 147 9.86 -10.53 -4.08
N ASP A 148 9.41 -11.76 -4.34
CA ASP A 148 10.27 -12.92 -4.55
C ASP A 148 11.08 -12.87 -5.85
N LEU A 149 10.57 -12.19 -6.88
CA LEU A 149 11.12 -12.22 -8.22
C LEU A 149 11.75 -10.88 -8.57
N ILE A 150 12.94 -10.93 -9.15
CA ILE A 150 13.68 -9.73 -9.55
C ILE A 150 13.03 -9.14 -10.79
N GLY A 151 12.78 -7.83 -10.80
CA GLY A 151 12.25 -7.11 -11.96
C GLY A 151 10.73 -7.26 -12.20
N LEU A 152 10.01 -8.08 -11.44
CA LEU A 152 8.57 -8.28 -11.62
C LEU A 152 7.73 -7.21 -10.89
N LYS A 153 7.33 -6.18 -11.64
CA LYS A 153 6.56 -5.01 -11.17
C LYS A 153 5.04 -5.13 -11.39
N TYR A 154 4.58 -6.14 -12.13
CA TYR A 154 3.20 -6.26 -12.61
C TYR A 154 2.58 -7.60 -12.24
N LYS A 155 1.26 -7.63 -12.08
CA LYS A 155 0.47 -8.84 -11.86
C LYS A 155 -0.73 -8.87 -12.79
N ILE A 156 -1.10 -10.07 -13.22
CA ILE A 156 -2.30 -10.29 -14.03
C ILE A 156 -3.53 -10.37 -13.10
N ILE A 157 -4.64 -9.78 -13.53
CA ILE A 157 -5.92 -9.78 -12.80
C ILE A 157 -6.71 -11.04 -13.18
N ARG A 158 -7.09 -11.86 -12.20
CA ARG A 158 -7.97 -13.04 -12.42
C ARG A 158 -9.41 -12.61 -12.67
N GLY A 159 -10.14 -13.41 -13.45
CA GLY A 159 -11.56 -13.21 -13.75
C GLY A 159 -11.83 -12.06 -14.71
N ALA A 160 -10.83 -11.67 -15.52
CA ALA A 160 -10.94 -10.60 -16.50
C ALA A 160 -10.40 -11.07 -17.86
N LEU A 161 -11.11 -10.73 -18.93
CA LEU A 161 -10.81 -11.16 -20.30
C LEU A 161 -10.68 -12.69 -20.37
N ASP A 162 -9.63 -13.22 -20.98
CA ASP A 162 -9.44 -14.66 -21.16
C ASP A 162 -8.92 -15.35 -19.88
N PHE A 163 -8.58 -14.58 -18.85
CA PHE A 163 -8.06 -15.14 -17.62
C PHE A 163 -9.18 -15.52 -16.66
N ALA A 164 -9.50 -16.80 -16.61
CA ALA A 164 -10.51 -17.37 -15.70
C ALA A 164 -10.20 -17.10 -14.21
N GLY A 165 -11.15 -17.42 -13.32
CA GLY A 165 -10.93 -17.41 -11.87
C GLY A 165 -10.12 -18.61 -11.37
N VAL A 166 -9.76 -18.62 -10.08
CA VAL A 166 -9.18 -19.82 -9.42
C VAL A 166 -10.32 -20.78 -9.08
N VAL A 167 -10.18 -22.06 -9.45
CA VAL A 167 -11.20 -23.09 -9.18
C VAL A 167 -11.27 -23.38 -7.68
N GLY A 168 -12.48 -23.58 -7.12
CA GLY A 168 -12.67 -24.03 -5.75
C GLY A 168 -12.35 -23.01 -4.63
N ARG A 169 -12.02 -21.76 -4.98
CA ARG A 169 -11.60 -20.76 -3.98
C ARG A 169 -12.77 -20.23 -3.15
N ARG A 170 -12.82 -20.59 -1.86
CA ARG A 170 -13.84 -20.10 -0.90
C ARG A 170 -13.49 -18.75 -0.26
N THR A 171 -12.22 -18.52 0.07
CA THR A 171 -11.76 -17.28 0.74
C THR A 171 -11.09 -16.29 -0.23
N SER A 172 -11.22 -14.98 0.05
CA SER A 172 -10.67 -13.90 -0.79
C SER A 172 -11.12 -13.97 -2.26
N ARG A 173 -12.35 -14.43 -2.51
CA ARG A 173 -12.89 -14.73 -3.85
C ARG A 173 -12.81 -13.57 -4.84
N SER A 174 -13.01 -12.34 -4.36
CA SER A 174 -12.98 -11.12 -5.18
C SER A 174 -11.62 -10.85 -5.82
N LYS A 175 -10.53 -11.20 -5.13
CA LYS A 175 -9.16 -11.01 -5.65
C LYS A 175 -8.82 -11.99 -6.77
N TYR A 176 -9.42 -13.18 -6.73
CA TYR A 176 -9.11 -14.29 -7.65
C TYR A 176 -10.22 -14.52 -8.68
N GLY A 177 -11.17 -13.59 -8.83
CA GLY A 177 -12.18 -13.63 -9.89
C GLY A 177 -13.22 -14.73 -9.74
N VAL A 178 -13.58 -15.10 -8.50
CA VAL A 178 -14.49 -16.24 -8.23
C VAL A 178 -15.84 -15.73 -7.70
N LYS A 179 -16.93 -16.20 -8.32
CA LYS A 179 -18.30 -15.91 -7.89
C LYS A 179 -18.61 -16.61 -6.55
N LYS A 180 -19.60 -16.12 -5.82
CA LYS A 180 -20.03 -16.79 -4.58
C LYS A 180 -20.61 -18.14 -5.01
N PRO A 181 -20.15 -19.27 -4.45
CA PRO A 181 -20.82 -20.53 -4.70
C PRO A 181 -22.28 -20.38 -4.27
N LYS A 182 -23.19 -20.91 -5.07
CA LYS A 182 -24.56 -21.07 -4.60
C LYS A 182 -24.50 -22.14 -3.53
N ASP A 183 -24.94 -21.82 -2.33
CA ASP A 183 -25.22 -22.83 -1.32
C ASP A 183 -26.31 -23.70 -1.96
N GLN A 184 -25.94 -24.90 -2.42
CA GLN A 184 -26.95 -25.88 -2.77
C GLN A 184 -27.70 -26.10 -1.47
N ALA A 185 -28.95 -25.61 -1.40
CA ALA A 185 -29.85 -26.03 -0.35
C ALA A 185 -29.75 -27.55 -0.35
N ALA A 186 -29.33 -28.11 0.80
CA ALA A 186 -29.23 -29.55 0.94
C ALA A 186 -30.56 -30.16 0.46
N PRO A 187 -30.53 -31.23 -0.36
CA PRO A 187 -31.75 -31.89 -0.80
C PRO A 187 -32.59 -32.35 0.38
#